data_AF-A0A6P2D4U7-F1
#
_entry.id   AF-A0A6P2D4U7-F1
#
_cell.length_a   1.000
_cell.length_b   1.000
_cell.length_c   1.000
_cell.angle_alpha   90.00
_cell.angle_beta   90.00
_cell.angle_gamma   90.00
#
_symmetry.space_group_name_H-M   'P 1'
#
loop_
_entity.id
_entity.type
_entity.pdbx_description
1 polymer ?
#
loop_
_entity_poly.entity_id
_entity_poly.type
_entity_poly.pdbx_seq_one_letter_code
_entity_poly.pdbx_strand_id
1 'polypeptide(L)'
;MDVFRFVKRAMKSNDPTRRYMLVTGDGTRAGDIEVIPPAHGTVRLDVVLRPVLSDAAREDALNTTRRFLDELAGGWGVQLDEGSGTSGLAEQPDGNYRVQIEYRVI
;
A
#
# COMPACT_ATOMS: atom_id res chain seq x y z
N MET A 1 0.54 -19.73 -0.07
CA MET A 1 0.15 -18.41 -0.60
C MET A 1 -0.57 -17.72 0.53
N ASP A 2 0.00 -16.64 1.05
CA ASP A 2 -0.55 -15.94 2.19
C ASP A 2 -1.72 -15.10 1.70
N VAL A 3 -2.91 -15.36 2.21
CA VAL A 3 -4.11 -14.61 1.80
C VAL A 3 -4.10 -13.29 2.56
N PHE A 4 -3.83 -12.18 1.87
CA PHE A 4 -3.94 -10.85 2.47
C PHE A 4 -5.32 -10.25 2.29
N ARG A 5 -5.78 -9.51 3.30
CA ARG A 5 -7.04 -8.77 3.32
C ARG A 5 -6.78 -7.31 3.68
N PHE A 6 -7.57 -6.42 3.07
CA PHE A 6 -7.49 -4.98 3.31
C PHE A 6 -8.73 -4.51 4.06
N VAL A 7 -8.53 -4.04 5.29
CA VAL A 7 -9.61 -3.48 6.11
C VAL A 7 -9.57 -1.96 6.03
N LYS A 8 -10.59 -1.33 5.45
CA LYS A 8 -10.69 0.13 5.34
C LYS A 8 -10.72 0.76 6.74
N ARG A 9 -9.86 1.76 6.96
CA ARG A 9 -9.82 2.55 8.20
C ARG A 9 -10.60 3.85 8.05
N ALA A 10 -11.00 4.42 9.17
CA ALA A 10 -11.70 5.70 9.21
C ALA A 10 -10.86 6.80 8.55
N MET A 11 -11.51 7.57 7.69
CA MET A 11 -10.93 8.77 7.08
C MET A 11 -10.91 9.90 8.11
N LYS A 12 -9.86 10.73 8.09
CA LYS A 12 -9.84 11.98 8.86
C LYS A 12 -10.61 13.04 8.07
N SER A 13 -11.29 13.94 8.76
CA SER A 13 -11.96 15.07 8.11
C SER A 13 -10.97 15.88 7.29
N ASN A 14 -11.34 16.24 6.06
CA ASN A 14 -10.52 17.00 5.09
C ASN A 14 -9.21 16.31 4.65
N ASP A 15 -9.05 15.01 4.89
CA ASP A 15 -7.89 14.25 4.43
C ASP A 15 -8.32 13.29 3.31
N PRO A 16 -7.89 13.51 2.06
CA PRO A 16 -8.25 12.66 0.93
C PRO A 16 -7.56 11.28 0.99
N THR A 17 -6.59 11.10 1.89
CA THR A 17 -5.82 9.85 2.04
C THR A 17 -6.73 8.69 2.43
N ARG A 18 -6.73 7.63 1.60
CA ARG A 18 -7.40 6.37 1.90
C ARG A 18 -6.48 5.50 2.74
N ARG A 19 -6.94 5.07 3.91
CA ARG A 19 -6.16 4.26 4.84
C ARG A 19 -6.74 2.85 4.93
N TYR A 20 -5.87 1.86 4.90
CA TYR A 20 -6.22 0.45 5.00
C TYR A 20 -5.29 -0.25 5.99
N MET A 21 -5.82 -1.24 6.69
CA MET A 21 -5.03 -2.17 7.49
C MET A 21 -4.84 -3.44 6.67
N LEU A 22 -3.59 -3.88 6.55
CA LEU A 22 -3.26 -5.16 5.95
C LEU A 22 -3.33 -6.24 7.01
N VAL A 23 -4.07 -7.30 6.73
CA VAL A 23 -4.30 -8.44 7.63
C VAL A 23 -4.03 -9.72 6.87
N THR A 24 -3.31 -10.67 7.48
CA THR A 24 -3.10 -12.02 6.92
C THR A 24 -4.37 -12.87 7.06
N GLY A 25 -4.39 -14.04 6.41
CA GLY A 25 -5.57 -14.90 6.34
C GLY A 25 -6.02 -15.46 7.70
N ASP A 26 -5.09 -15.54 8.65
CA ASP A 26 -5.30 -15.91 10.05
C ASP A 26 -5.83 -14.77 10.93
N GLY A 27 -5.99 -13.55 10.38
CA GLY A 27 -6.45 -12.38 11.11
C GLY A 27 -5.34 -11.56 11.79
N THR A 28 -4.07 -11.94 11.62
CA THR A 28 -2.94 -11.18 12.18
C THR A 28 -2.74 -9.87 11.43
N ARG A 29 -2.53 -8.76 12.16
CA ARG A 29 -2.21 -7.47 11.54
C ARG A 29 -0.80 -7.51 10.93
N ALA A 30 -0.76 -7.47 9.61
CA ALA A 30 0.44 -7.54 8.80
C ALA A 30 1.06 -6.16 8.53
N GLY A 31 0.23 -5.10 8.51
CA GLY A 31 0.71 -3.76 8.16
C GLY A 31 -0.39 -2.72 8.04
N ASP A 32 0.01 -1.55 7.54
CA ASP A 32 -0.84 -0.42 7.24
C ASP A 32 -0.51 0.12 5.84
N ILE A 33 -1.53 0.58 5.13
CA ILE A 33 -1.42 1.11 3.78
C ILE A 33 -2.11 2.47 3.76
N GLU A 34 -1.42 3.47 3.25
CA GLU A 34 -1.97 4.79 2.98
C GLU A 34 -1.87 5.07 1.48
N VAL A 35 -2.97 5.49 0.89
CA VAL A 35 -3.05 5.84 -0.53
C VAL A 35 -3.51 7.28 -0.62
N ILE A 36 -2.64 8.14 -1.14
CA ILE A 36 -2.96 9.51 -1.48
C ILE A 36 -3.58 9.47 -2.89
N PRO A 37 -4.87 9.83 -3.05
CA PRO A 37 -5.55 9.77 -4.33
C PRO A 37 -4.95 10.75 -5.34
N PRO A 38 -5.28 10.60 -6.64
CA PRO A 38 -4.66 11.37 -7.71
C PRO A 38 -4.85 12.87 -7.49
N ALA A 39 -3.74 13.56 -7.19
CA ALA A 39 -3.67 15.00 -7.10
C ALA A 39 -2.63 15.49 -8.11
N HIS A 40 -3.03 16.35 -9.04
CA HIS A 40 -2.15 16.85 -10.12
C HIS A 40 -1.48 15.74 -10.96
N GLY A 41 -2.16 14.59 -11.14
CA GLY A 41 -1.68 13.50 -11.98
C GLY A 41 -0.72 12.53 -11.30
N THR A 42 -0.61 12.54 -9.97
CA THR A 42 0.20 11.57 -9.23
C THR A 42 -0.59 10.91 -8.10
N VAL A 43 -0.33 9.62 -7.88
CA VAL A 43 -0.86 8.82 -6.77
C VAL A 43 0.33 8.37 -5.92
N ARG A 44 0.23 8.53 -4.60
CA ARG A 44 1.27 8.05 -3.68
C ARG A 44 0.76 6.88 -2.87
N LEU A 45 1.55 5.81 -2.84
CA LEU A 45 1.33 4.64 -2.03
C LEU A 45 2.40 4.58 -0.94
N ASP A 46 1.96 4.61 0.32
CA ASP A 46 2.80 4.37 1.49
C ASP A 46 2.38 3.04 2.12
N VAL A 47 3.30 2.07 2.20
CA VAL A 47 3.06 0.76 2.82
C VAL A 47 4.00 0.60 4.00
N VAL A 48 3.45 0.21 5.15
CA VAL A 48 4.21 -0.15 6.35
C VAL A 48 3.90 -1.60 6.69
N LEU A 49 4.89 -2.46 6.57
CA LEU A 49 4.81 -3.88 6.90
C LEU A 49 5.45 -4.13 8.26
N ARG A 50 4.82 -4.98 9.06
CA ARG A 50 5.33 -5.36 10.38
C ARG A 50 6.39 -6.45 10.28
N PRO A 51 7.33 -6.54 11.24
CA PRO A 51 8.37 -7.58 11.25
C PRO A 51 7.83 -9.00 11.43
N VAL A 52 6.55 -9.16 11.76
CA VAL A 52 5.87 -10.46 11.86
C VAL A 52 5.84 -11.22 10.52
N LEU A 53 5.98 -10.51 9.40
CA LEU A 53 6.04 -11.11 8.07
C LEU A 53 7.47 -11.59 7.74
N SER A 54 7.58 -12.78 7.17
CA SER A 54 8.81 -13.25 6.51
C SER A 54 9.10 -12.44 5.26
N ASP A 55 10.33 -12.47 4.74
CA ASP A 55 10.70 -11.74 3.51
C ASP A 55 9.78 -12.11 2.33
N ALA A 56 9.49 -13.41 2.16
CA ALA A 56 8.58 -13.89 1.12
C ALA A 56 7.14 -13.37 1.31
N ALA A 57 6.64 -13.33 2.55
CA ALA A 57 5.32 -12.79 2.85
C ALA A 57 5.26 -11.26 2.65
N ARG A 58 6.37 -10.54 2.88
CA ARG A 58 6.46 -9.10 2.60
C ARG A 58 6.38 -8.83 1.11
N GLU A 59 7.09 -9.61 0.29
CA GLU A 59 7.02 -9.48 -1.16
C GLU A 59 5.61 -9.78 -1.69
N ASP A 60 4.97 -10.84 -1.21
CA ASP A 60 3.59 -11.20 -1.58
C ASP A 60 2.57 -10.13 -1.13
N ALA A 61 2.76 -9.57 0.07
CA ALA A 61 1.97 -8.44 0.58
C ALA A 61 2.10 -7.20 -0.32
N LEU A 62 3.31 -6.85 -0.75
CA LEU A 62 3.55 -5.71 -1.64
C LEU A 62 2.91 -5.94 -3.02
N ASN A 63 3.09 -7.12 -3.59
CA ASN A 63 2.49 -7.48 -4.88
C ASN A 63 0.96 -7.45 -4.81
N THR A 64 0.37 -7.95 -3.72
CA THR A 64 -1.08 -7.86 -3.50
C THR A 64 -1.54 -6.42 -3.31
N THR A 65 -0.76 -5.59 -2.62
CA THR A 65 -1.07 -4.16 -2.42
C THR A 65 -1.01 -3.38 -3.73
N ARG A 66 -0.07 -3.69 -4.62
CA ARG A 66 0.02 -3.09 -5.96
C ARG A 66 -1.24 -3.39 -6.79
N ARG A 67 -1.65 -4.65 -6.84
CA ARG A 67 -2.90 -5.05 -7.54
C ARG A 67 -4.13 -4.37 -6.96
N PHE A 68 -4.20 -4.27 -5.63
CA PHE A 68 -5.27 -3.54 -4.96
C PHE A 68 -5.29 -2.05 -5.33
N LEU A 69 -4.11 -1.42 -5.47
CA LEU A 69 -4.00 -0.04 -5.91
C LEU A 69 -4.48 0.14 -7.36
N ASP A 70 -4.16 -0.80 -8.25
CA ASP A 70 -4.61 -0.75 -9.65
C ASP A 70 -6.15 -0.82 -9.75
N GLU A 71 -6.77 -1.72 -8.97
CA GLU A 71 -8.24 -1.80 -8.86
C GLU A 71 -8.84 -0.51 -8.29
N LEU A 72 -8.20 0.06 -7.27
CA LEU A 72 -8.61 1.32 -6.66
C LEU A 72 -8.53 2.49 -7.64
N ALA A 73 -7.48 2.53 -8.46
CA ALA A 73 -7.27 3.52 -9.51
C ALA A 73 -8.30 3.39 -10.64
N GLY A 74 -8.63 2.16 -11.04
CA GLY A 74 -9.76 1.90 -11.94
C GLY A 74 -11.07 2.45 -11.39
N GLY A 75 -11.28 2.37 -10.07
CA GLY A 75 -12.42 3.01 -9.39
C GLY A 75 -12.41 4.55 -9.40
N TRP A 76 -11.26 5.18 -9.66
CA TRP A 76 -11.14 6.61 -9.92
C TRP A 76 -11.22 6.98 -11.40
N GLY A 77 -11.27 6.00 -12.30
CA GLY A 77 -11.25 6.21 -13.74
C GLY A 77 -9.88 6.63 -14.29
N VAL A 78 -8.79 6.27 -13.60
CA VAL A 78 -7.42 6.58 -14.00
C VAL A 78 -6.59 5.32 -14.15
N GLN A 79 -5.57 5.36 -15.01
CA GLN A 79 -4.55 4.32 -15.09
C GLN A 79 -3.27 4.80 -14.40
N LEU A 80 -2.58 3.88 -13.74
CA LEU A 80 -1.32 4.16 -13.06
C LEU A 80 -0.16 3.56 -13.83
N ASP A 81 0.85 4.38 -14.05
CA ASP A 81 2.18 3.97 -14.46
C ASP A 81 3.10 4.06 -13.24
N GLU A 82 3.75 2.95 -12.87
CA GLU A 82 4.76 2.97 -11.81
C GLU A 82 5.94 3.78 -12.34
N GLY A 83 6.01 5.06 -11.95
CA GLY A 83 7.15 5.89 -12.29
C GLY A 83 8.41 5.21 -11.80
N SER A 84 9.52 5.33 -12.51
CA SER A 84 10.81 4.69 -12.19
C SER A 84 11.45 5.14 -10.85
N GLY A 85 10.66 5.72 -9.94
CA GLY A 85 11.04 6.05 -8.57
C GLY A 85 11.25 4.79 -7.75
N THR A 86 12.44 4.71 -7.16
CA THR A 86 12.96 3.63 -6.34
C THR A 86 11.95 3.13 -5.32
N SER A 87 11.30 1.99 -5.60
CA SER A 87 10.53 1.21 -4.62
C SER A 87 11.49 0.47 -3.70
N GLY A 88 12.18 1.22 -2.83
CA GLY A 88 13.08 0.65 -1.83
C GLY A 88 12.31 0.27 -0.56
N LEU A 89 12.25 -1.02 -0.24
CA LEU A 89 11.84 -1.48 1.09
C LEU A 89 12.91 -1.04 2.09
N ALA A 90 12.60 -0.01 2.88
CA ALA A 90 13.49 0.50 3.93
C ALA A 90 13.07 -0.06 5.29
N GLU A 91 13.97 -0.76 5.96
CA GLU A 91 13.79 -1.10 7.37
C GLU A 91 13.86 0.17 8.22
N GLN A 92 12.90 0.31 9.12
CA GLN A 92 12.80 1.42 10.05
C GLN A 92 13.37 1.03 11.42
N PRO A 93 13.79 2.00 12.24
CA PRO A 93 14.36 1.72 13.57
C PRO A 93 13.41 0.98 14.54
N ASP A 94 12.11 0.95 14.24
CA ASP A 94 11.08 0.24 15.01
C ASP A 94 10.91 -1.24 14.55
N GLY A 95 11.73 -1.69 13.60
CA GLY A 95 11.66 -3.03 12.99
C GLY A 95 10.57 -3.18 11.93
N ASN A 96 9.80 -2.14 11.64
CA ASN A 96 8.86 -2.16 10.52
C ASN A 96 9.60 -1.92 9.20
N TYR A 97 9.02 -2.41 8.12
CA TYR A 97 9.50 -2.14 6.78
C TYR A 97 8.58 -1.14 6.11
N ARG A 98 9.12 -0.06 5.57
CA ARG A 98 8.35 0.94 4.84
C ARG A 98 8.72 0.93 3.36
N VAL A 99 7.69 0.98 2.52
CA VAL A 99 7.82 1.27 1.09
C VAL A 99 7.02 2.51 0.79
N GLN A 100 7.61 3.40 -0.01
CA GLN A 100 6.89 4.51 -0.62
C GLN A 100 7.05 4.39 -2.13
N ILE A 101 5.94 4.44 -2.85
CA ILE A 101 5.91 4.36 -4.31
C ILE A 101 5.07 5.52 -4.83
N GLU A 102 5.57 6.20 -5.87
CA GLU A 102 4.83 7.25 -6.56
C GLU A 102 4.47 6.77 -7.96
N TYR A 103 3.17 6.78 -8.24
CA TYR A 103 2.58 6.42 -9.52
C TYR A 103 2.19 7.69 -10.28
N ARG A 104 2.40 7.68 -11.59
CA ARG A 104 1.90 8.71 -12.49
C ARG A 104 0.57 8.26 -13.06
N VAL A 105 -0.39 9.18 -13.12
CA VAL A 105 -1.65 8.97 -13.82
C VAL A 105 -1.41 9.16 -15.31
N ILE A 106 -1.85 8.21 -16.13
CA ILE A 106 -1.79 8.26 -17.59
C ILE A 106 -3.18 8.22 -18.22
#